data_AF-A0A925QCS6-F1
#
_entry.id   AF-A0A925QCS6-F1
#
_cell.length_a   1.000
_cell.length_b   1.000
_cell.length_c   1.000
_cell.angle_alpha   90.00
_cell.angle_beta   90.00
_cell.angle_gamma   90.00
#
_symmetry.space_group_name_H-M   'P 1'
#
loop_
_entity.id
_entity.type
_entity.pdbx_description
1 polymer ?
#
loop_
_entity_poly.entity_id
_entity_poly.type
_entity_poly.pdbx_seq_one_letter_code
_entity_poly.pdbx_strand_id
1 'polypeptide(L)'
;MAAEFEVRPEIADKLARVAKARGITVDELLQEVLNGLEPPPDWLTEVSLEEFERDMDLLAEELEQLPAYRGTYSREDIYLDHE
;
A
#
# COMPACT_ATOMS: atom_id res chain seq x y z
N MET A 1 -2.69 24.65 5.99
CA MET A 1 -3.62 23.51 6.09
C MET A 1 -3.22 22.71 7.33
N ALA A 2 -4.14 22.45 8.24
CA ALA A 2 -3.88 21.56 9.38
C ALA A 2 -4.26 20.14 8.94
N ALA A 3 -3.32 19.20 8.98
CA ALA A 3 -3.56 17.79 8.72
C ALA A 3 -3.55 17.06 10.06
N GLU A 4 -4.64 16.39 10.40
CA GLU A 4 -4.74 15.57 11.61
C GLU A 4 -4.27 14.16 11.25
N PHE A 5 -3.23 13.69 11.94
CA PHE A 5 -2.66 12.35 11.77
C PHE A 5 -2.92 11.52 13.01
N GLU A 6 -3.62 10.39 12.85
CA GLU A 6 -3.66 9.36 13.90
C GLU A 6 -2.42 8.48 13.80
N VAL A 7 -1.57 8.56 14.82
CA VAL A 7 -0.32 7.81 14.90
C VAL A 7 -0.48 6.68 15.90
N ARG A 8 -0.06 5.47 15.52
CA ARG A 8 -0.02 4.32 16.45
C ARG A 8 0.88 4.66 17.65
N PRO A 9 0.54 4.23 18.88
CA PRO A 9 1.26 4.62 20.10
C PRO A 9 2.76 4.24 20.06
N GLU A 10 3.09 3.10 19.46
CA GLU A 10 4.48 2.65 19.28
C GLU A 10 5.33 3.58 18.39
N ILE A 11 4.68 4.25 17.44
CA ILE A 11 5.32 5.18 16.51
C ILE A 11 5.45 6.56 17.15
N ALA A 12 4.46 6.97 17.96
CA ALA A 12 4.50 8.23 18.71
C ALA A 12 5.72 8.30 19.65
N ASP A 13 6.01 7.22 20.37
CA ASP A 13 7.20 7.14 21.24
C ASP A 13 8.51 7.26 20.47
N LYS A 14 8.59 6.66 19.28
CA LYS A 14 9.78 6.73 18.43
C LYS A 14 9.95 8.15 17.88
N LEU A 15 8.88 8.78 17.41
CA LEU A 15 8.90 10.16 16.92
C LEU A 15 9.34 11.13 18.03
N ALA A 16 8.81 10.99 19.24
CA ALA A 16 9.18 11.83 20.37
C ALA A 16 10.66 11.70 20.74
N ARG A 17 11.23 10.49 20.69
CA ARG A 17 12.67 10.28 20.96
C ARG A 17 13.54 10.91 19.88
N VAL A 18 13.17 10.76 18.61
CA VAL A 18 13.92 11.32 17.48
C VAL A 18 13.86 12.84 17.49
N ALA A 19 12.68 13.42 17.73
CA ALA A 19 12.50 14.87 17.84
C ALA A 19 13.35 15.45 18.98
N LYS A 20 13.32 14.82 20.16
CA LYS A 20 14.14 15.20 21.32
C LYS A 20 15.64 15.10 21.04
N ALA A 21 16.10 14.07 20.36
CA ALA A 21 17.51 13.90 20.01
C ALA A 21 18.01 14.98 19.04
N ARG A 22 17.11 15.49 18.18
CA ARG A 22 17.39 16.56 17.21
C ARG A 22 17.12 17.96 17.76
N GLY A 23 16.53 18.09 18.94
CA GLY A 23 16.18 19.37 19.56
C GLY A 23 15.02 20.09 18.87
N ILE A 24 14.17 19.37 18.13
CA ILE A 24 13.00 19.89 17.44
C ILE A 24 11.71 19.32 18.05
N THR A 25 10.57 19.91 17.72
CA THR A 25 9.25 19.39 18.08
C THR A 25 8.85 18.20 17.21
N VAL A 26 7.88 17.42 17.69
CA VAL A 26 7.34 16.28 16.93
C VAL A 26 6.67 16.75 15.64
N ASP A 27 5.98 17.89 15.67
CA ASP A 27 5.32 18.48 14.51
C ASP A 27 6.33 18.92 13.44
N GLU A 28 7.45 19.56 13.84
CA GLU A 28 8.52 19.94 12.93
C GLU A 28 9.17 18.71 12.29
N LEU A 29 9.42 17.66 13.08
CA LEU A 29 9.93 16.39 12.56
C LEU A 29 8.96 15.77 11.56
N LEU A 30 7.65 15.82 11.83
CA LEU A 30 6.62 15.29 10.93
C LEU A 30 6.63 16.05 9.61
N GLN A 31 6.74 17.38 9.66
CA GLN A 31 6.82 18.22 8.46
C GLN A 31 8.08 17.91 7.65
N GLU A 32 9.24 17.72 8.28
CA GLU A 32 10.47 17.32 7.57
C GLU A 32 10.30 15.97 6.85
N VAL A 33 9.69 14.99 7.52
CA VAL A 33 9.45 13.66 6.94
C VAL A 33 8.48 13.75 5.76
N LEU A 34 7.39 14.51 5.91
CA LEU A 34 6.40 14.70 4.85
C LEU A 34 6.96 15.48 3.66
N ASN A 35 7.79 16.49 3.90
CA ASN A 35 8.42 17.28 2.84
C ASN A 35 9.56 16.52 2.14
N GLY A 36 10.22 15.59 2.85
CA GLY A 36 11.28 14.73 2.32
C GLY A 36 10.78 13.45 1.63
N LEU A 37 9.49 13.13 1.79
CA LEU A 37 8.82 12.13 0.96
C LEU A 37 8.58 12.74 -0.41
N GLU A 38 9.58 12.66 -1.29
CA GLU A 38 9.30 12.75 -2.72
C GLU A 38 8.23 11.70 -3.01
N PRO A 39 7.06 12.07 -3.60
CA PRO A 39 6.13 11.06 -4.04
C PRO A 39 6.91 10.13 -4.99
N PRO A 40 6.93 8.81 -4.74
CA PRO A 40 7.56 7.91 -5.67
C PRO A 40 6.94 8.15 -7.06
N PRO A 41 7.75 8.11 -8.12
CA PRO A 41 7.35 8.56 -9.45
C PRO A 41 6.06 7.88 -9.94
N ASP A 42 5.76 6.68 -9.44
CA ASP A 42 4.67 5.83 -9.92
C ASP A 42 3.32 6.01 -9.20
N TRP A 43 3.19 6.85 -8.16
CA TRP A 43 1.90 7.05 -7.47
C TRP A 43 0.95 8.03 -8.17
N LEU A 44 1.45 8.76 -9.16
CA LEU A 44 0.68 9.74 -9.95
C LEU A 44 0.50 9.31 -11.41
N THR A 45 0.96 8.11 -11.78
CA THR A 45 0.59 7.54 -13.06
C THR A 45 -0.88 7.17 -12.94
N GLU A 46 -1.76 8.05 -13.42
CA GLU A 46 -3.14 7.71 -13.75
C GLU A 46 -3.05 6.53 -14.72
N VAL A 47 -3.16 5.31 -14.20
CA VAL A 47 -3.29 4.13 -15.04
C VAL A 47 -4.56 4.36 -15.84
N SER A 48 -4.40 4.56 -17.14
CA SER A 48 -5.55 4.82 -17.99
C SER A 48 -6.45 3.58 -17.99
N LEU A 49 -7.76 3.78 -18.11
CA LEU A 49 -8.70 2.67 -18.19
C LEU A 49 -8.34 1.72 -19.35
N GLU A 50 -7.83 2.28 -20.45
CA GLU A 50 -7.39 1.55 -21.63
C GLU A 50 -6.18 0.64 -21.36
N GLU A 51 -5.21 1.10 -20.56
CA GLU A 51 -4.07 0.27 -20.15
C GLU A 51 -4.49 -0.84 -19.20
N PHE A 52 -5.40 -0.54 -18.27
CA PHE A 52 -5.98 -1.56 -17.39
C PHE A 52 -6.75 -2.63 -18.17
N GLU A 53 -7.58 -2.24 -19.14
CA GLU A 53 -8.32 -3.18 -20.00
C GLU A 53 -7.36 -4.07 -20.79
N ARG A 54 -6.33 -3.49 -21.40
CA ARG A 54 -5.30 -4.25 -22.12
C ARG A 54 -4.59 -5.27 -21.22
N ASP A 55 -4.23 -4.87 -20.00
CA ASP A 55 -3.53 -5.76 -19.07
C ASP A 55 -4.45 -6.91 -18.61
N MET A 56 -5.75 -6.65 -18.44
CA MET A 56 -6.75 -7.68 -18.15
C MET A 56 -6.98 -8.65 -19.31
N ASP A 57 -6.97 -8.16 -20.55
CA ASP A 57 -7.07 -8.99 -21.75
C ASP A 57 -5.86 -9.93 -21.88
N LEU A 58 -4.65 -9.41 -21.68
CA LEU A 58 -3.43 -10.23 -21.68
C LEU A 58 -3.46 -11.32 -20.60
N LEU A 59 -3.93 -10.98 -19.40
CA LEU A 59 -4.08 -11.95 -18.32
C LEU A 59 -5.10 -13.05 -18.68
N ALA A 60 -6.22 -12.69 -19.32
CA ALA A 60 -7.21 -13.67 -19.76
C ALA A 60 -6.63 -14.65 -20.80
N GLU A 61 -5.87 -14.16 -21.78
CA GLU A 61 -5.19 -14.99 -22.79
C GLU A 61 -4.17 -15.96 -22.18
N GLU A 62 -3.47 -15.56 -21.13
CA GLU A 62 -2.55 -16.45 -20.40
C GLU A 62 -3.30 -17.51 -19.57
N LEU A 63 -4.46 -17.17 -19.00
CA LEU A 63 -5.29 -18.11 -18.25
C LEU A 63 -5.88 -19.21 -19.15
N GLU A 64 -6.17 -18.92 -20.42
CA GLU A 64 -6.62 -19.93 -21.39
C GLU A 64 -5.57 -21.02 -21.65
N GLN A 65 -4.29 -20.71 -21.43
CA GLN A 65 -3.19 -21.64 -21.61
C GLN A 65 -2.93 -22.51 -20.37
N LEU A 66 -3.60 -22.23 -19.25
CA LEU A 66 -3.41 -23.02 -18.04
C LEU A 66 -4.04 -24.41 -18.19
N PRO A 67 -3.35 -25.46 -17.70
CA PRO A 67 -3.93 -26.79 -17.68
C PRO A 67 -5.19 -26.78 -16.81
N ALA A 68 -6.22 -27.52 -17.25
CA ALA A 68 -7.42 -27.71 -16.46
C ALA A 68 -7.05 -28.15 -15.05
N TYR A 69 -7.59 -27.45 -14.06
CA TYR A 69 -7.33 -27.74 -12.66
C TYR A 69 -7.79 -29.15 -12.30
N ARG A 70 -6.88 -29.97 -11.74
CA ARG A 70 -7.13 -31.37 -11.36
C ARG A 70 -7.11 -31.61 -9.85
N GLY A 71 -6.98 -30.56 -9.05
CA GLY A 71 -6.96 -30.70 -7.60
C GLY A 71 -8.36 -30.79 -7.00
N THR A 72 -8.40 -30.92 -5.68
CA THR A 72 -9.66 -31.02 -4.91
C THR A 72 -10.08 -29.71 -4.27
N TYR A 73 -9.27 -28.65 -4.39
CA TYR A 73 -9.62 -27.36 -3.83
C TYR A 73 -10.74 -26.73 -4.66
N SER A 74 -11.77 -26.32 -3.96
CA SER A 74 -12.92 -25.62 -4.46
C SER A 74 -12.88 -24.17 -3.98
N ARG A 75 -13.73 -23.33 -4.58
CA ARG A 75 -13.91 -21.95 -4.11
C ARG A 75 -14.34 -21.89 -2.64
N GLU A 76 -15.06 -22.91 -2.15
CA GLU A 76 -15.54 -22.97 -0.77
C GLU A 76 -14.37 -23.10 0.22
N ASP A 77 -13.30 -23.79 -0.16
CA ASP A 77 -12.08 -23.97 0.67
C ASP A 77 -11.32 -22.65 0.92
N ILE A 78 -11.54 -21.62 0.10
CA ILE A 78 -10.88 -20.31 0.24
C ILE A 78 -11.51 -19.50 1.39
N TYR A 79 -12.77 -19.77 1.74
CA TYR A 79 -13.52 -19.01 2.74
C TYR A 79 -13.62 -19.72 4.10
N LEU A 80 -12.97 -20.88 4.25
CA LEU A 80 -13.11 -21.76 5.41
C LEU A 80 -12.32 -21.32 6.65
N ASP A 81 -11.39 -20.37 6.53
CA ASP A 81 -10.54 -19.88 7.63
C ASP A 81 -11.14 -18.70 8.43
N HIS A 82 -12.41 -18.35 8.19
CA HIS A 82 -13.09 -17.21 8.83
C HIS A 82 -14.15 -17.61 9.90
N GLU A 83 -13.83 -18.57 10.77
CA GLU A 83 -14.57 -18.80 12.04
C GLU A 83 -13.65 -18.78 13.28
#